data_AF-A0A7J7IBV1-F1
#
_entry.id   AF-A0A7J7IBV1-F1
#
_cell.length_a   1.000
_cell.length_b   1.000
_cell.length_c   1.000
_cell.angle_alpha   90.00
_cell.angle_beta   90.00
_cell.angle_gamma   90.00
#
_symmetry.space_group_name_H-M   'P 1'
#
loop_
_entity.id
_entity.type
_entity.pdbx_description
1 polymer ?
#
loop_
_entity_poly.entity_id
_entity_poly.type
_entity_poly.pdbx_seq_one_letter_code
_entity_poly.pdbx_strand_id
1 'polypeptide(L)'
;MEMLSAVFIARAQLELELNDRQQDRLSRFHIHGWRWHQAALVRDAKRFQQAARLLRCGRDRGACTARSLDQAARWLLDVNLQDFLLVQNELFLPFLQKNLSAERVKPILRVSERHEQNIQLLAQRLRTELAACATPDQCPRHRQRLEQAATRLAHLMEQAYATEQSLVVAAVAESIPPRKQRSFEEQVRRRLNAEQKRLHVVSFYEAIKDDPVELARFRSLVPAPVHLFLGSWRRRWYVPATQSLDRCSRLGALSKCADTLAPRRD
;
A
#
# COMPACT_ATOMS: atom_id res chain seq x y z
N MET A 1 -42.92 16.92 -2.63
CA MET A 1 -41.73 17.01 -1.75
C MET A 1 -41.47 15.70 -1.00
N GLU A 2 -42.49 14.88 -0.73
CA GLU A 2 -42.39 13.61 0.03
C GLU A 2 -41.63 12.48 -0.69
N MET A 3 -41.74 12.35 -2.03
CA MET A 3 -41.00 11.30 -2.77
C MET A 3 -39.47 11.46 -2.72
N LEU A 4 -38.94 12.69 -2.64
CA LEU A 4 -37.50 12.92 -2.52
C LEU A 4 -36.98 12.51 -1.14
N SER A 5 -37.82 12.57 -0.11
CA SER A 5 -37.50 12.10 1.25
C SER A 5 -37.44 10.58 1.31
N ALA A 6 -38.39 9.87 0.70
CA ALA A 6 -38.41 8.40 0.66
C ALA A 6 -37.19 7.81 -0.07
N VAL A 7 -36.78 8.39 -1.20
CA VAL A 7 -35.59 7.95 -1.95
C VAL A 7 -34.31 8.17 -1.15
N PHE A 8 -34.19 9.30 -0.45
CA PHE A 8 -33.04 9.58 0.41
C PHE A 8 -32.97 8.59 1.59
N ILE A 9 -34.09 8.30 2.24
CA ILE A 9 -34.16 7.34 3.35
C ILE A 9 -33.81 5.93 2.88
N ALA A 10 -34.37 5.48 1.75
CA ALA A 10 -34.08 4.16 1.20
C ALA A 10 -32.60 4.00 0.84
N ARG A 11 -31.97 5.05 0.28
CA ARG A 11 -30.54 5.06 0.00
C ARG A 11 -29.70 4.98 1.28
N ALA A 12 -30.03 5.77 2.29
CA ALA A 12 -29.33 5.76 3.57
C ALA A 12 -29.44 4.40 4.28
N GLN A 13 -30.62 3.78 4.24
CA GLN A 13 -30.84 2.43 4.78
C GLN A 13 -30.01 1.38 4.04
N LEU A 14 -29.98 1.43 2.70
CA LEU A 14 -29.16 0.52 1.90
C LEU A 14 -27.66 0.70 2.21
N GLU A 15 -27.18 1.95 2.35
CA GLU A 15 -25.79 2.24 2.72
C GLU A 15 -25.45 1.69 4.11
N LEU A 16 -26.36 1.81 5.09
CA LEU A 16 -26.20 1.21 6.42
C LEU A 16 -26.13 -0.32 6.37
N GLU A 17 -27.05 -0.97 5.66
CA GLU A 17 -27.05 -2.44 5.54
C GLU A 17 -25.80 -2.97 4.84
N LEU A 18 -25.31 -2.26 3.83
CA LEU A 18 -24.07 -2.60 3.13
C LEU A 18 -22.86 -2.46 4.06
N ASN A 19 -22.82 -1.40 4.87
CA ASN A 19 -21.76 -1.19 5.86
C ASN A 19 -21.78 -2.28 6.95
N ASP A 20 -22.95 -2.65 7.46
CA ASP A 20 -23.09 -3.70 8.47
C ASP A 20 -22.63 -5.05 7.93
N ARG A 21 -23.04 -5.42 6.71
CA ARG A 21 -22.58 -6.65 6.05
C ARG A 21 -21.08 -6.64 5.81
N GLN A 22 -20.52 -5.48 5.42
CA GLN A 22 -19.09 -5.34 5.23
C GLN A 22 -18.34 -5.53 6.55
N GLN A 23 -18.84 -4.94 7.64
CA GLN A 23 -18.22 -5.06 8.95
C GLN A 23 -18.31 -6.48 9.51
N ASP A 24 -19.44 -7.17 9.32
CA ASP A 24 -19.60 -8.58 9.65
C ASP A 24 -18.60 -9.46 8.87
N ARG A 25 -18.48 -9.27 7.55
CA ARG A 25 -17.49 -9.98 6.73
C ARG A 25 -16.06 -9.71 7.20
N LEU A 26 -15.73 -8.46 7.53
CA LEU A 26 -14.43 -8.08 8.07
C LEU A 26 -14.15 -8.74 9.43
N SER A 27 -15.17 -8.99 10.25
CA SER A 27 -15.02 -9.69 11.53
C SER A 27 -14.70 -11.18 11.35
N ARG A 28 -15.18 -11.79 10.27
CA ARG A 28 -14.99 -13.21 9.91
C ARG A 28 -13.75 -13.46 9.04
N PHE A 29 -13.12 -12.39 8.57
CA PHE A 29 -11.90 -12.43 7.77
C PHE A 29 -10.67 -12.31 8.69
N HIS A 30 -9.76 -13.28 8.62
CA HIS A 30 -8.62 -13.42 9.51
C HIS A 30 -7.24 -13.40 8.82
N ILE A 31 -7.20 -13.16 7.50
CA ILE A 31 -5.94 -13.10 6.73
C ILE A 31 -5.42 -11.65 6.68
N HIS A 32 -5.25 -11.06 7.87
CA HIS A 32 -4.96 -9.63 8.01
C HIS A 32 -3.58 -9.23 7.50
N GLY A 33 -2.58 -10.11 7.53
CA GLY A 33 -1.23 -9.81 7.05
C GLY A 33 -1.24 -9.41 5.57
N TRP A 34 -2.01 -10.13 4.74
CA TRP A 34 -2.19 -9.80 3.33
C TRP A 34 -2.86 -8.42 3.14
N ARG A 35 -3.93 -8.12 3.89
CA ARG A 35 -4.64 -6.82 3.81
C ARG A 35 -3.73 -5.66 4.20
N TRP A 36 -3.00 -5.81 5.31
CA TRP A 36 -2.10 -4.76 5.81
C TRP A 36 -0.89 -4.56 4.89
N HIS A 37 -0.42 -5.60 4.20
CA HIS A 37 0.63 -5.47 3.19
C HIS A 37 0.14 -4.63 2.00
N GLN A 38 -1.07 -4.88 1.49
CA GLN A 38 -1.64 -4.03 0.43
C GLN A 38 -1.80 -2.58 0.87
N ALA A 39 -2.29 -2.35 2.10
CA ALA A 39 -2.38 -1.00 2.65
C ALA A 39 -0.99 -0.31 2.71
N ALA A 40 0.05 -1.06 3.08
CA ALA A 40 1.43 -0.56 3.07
C ALA A 40 1.93 -0.22 1.66
N LEU A 41 1.58 -1.01 0.65
CA LEU A 41 1.90 -0.72 -0.75
C LEU A 41 1.21 0.56 -1.23
N VAL A 42 -0.08 0.73 -0.94
CA VAL A 42 -0.83 1.96 -1.26
C VAL A 42 -0.16 3.18 -0.62
N ARG A 43 0.15 3.10 0.68
CA ARG A 43 0.84 4.18 1.41
C ARG A 43 2.17 4.53 0.76
N ASP A 44 3.01 3.54 0.48
CA ASP A 44 4.35 3.78 -0.05
C ASP A 44 4.33 4.26 -1.50
N ALA A 45 3.38 3.81 -2.32
CA ALA A 45 3.15 4.33 -3.66
C ALA A 45 2.74 5.82 -3.64
N LYS A 46 1.88 6.23 -2.70
CA LYS A 46 1.53 7.65 -2.50
C LYS A 46 2.73 8.49 -2.05
N ARG A 47 3.52 7.99 -1.11
CA ARG A 47 4.77 8.67 -0.68
C ARG A 47 5.75 8.80 -1.84
N PHE A 48 5.87 7.77 -2.66
CA PHE A 48 6.71 7.79 -3.86
C PHE A 48 6.21 8.81 -4.89
N GLN A 49 4.90 8.87 -5.15
CA GLN A 49 4.28 9.88 -6.00
C GLN A 49 4.60 11.30 -5.51
N GLN A 50 4.48 11.56 -4.21
CA GLN A 50 4.83 12.85 -3.62
C GLN A 50 6.32 13.17 -3.80
N ALA A 51 7.20 12.18 -3.57
CA ALA A 51 8.63 12.33 -3.79
C ALA A 51 8.96 12.64 -5.26
N ALA A 52 8.30 11.98 -6.22
CA ALA A 52 8.49 12.19 -7.64
C ALA A 52 8.08 13.62 -8.07
N ARG A 53 6.99 14.17 -7.52
CA ARG A 53 6.57 15.56 -7.75
C ARG A 53 7.63 16.57 -7.31
N LEU A 54 8.31 16.27 -6.21
CA LEU A 54 9.31 17.12 -5.59
C LEU A 54 10.72 16.93 -6.17
N LEU A 55 10.89 16.02 -7.15
CA LEU A 55 12.16 15.79 -7.84
C LEU A 55 12.72 17.09 -8.43
N ARG A 56 14.00 17.37 -8.17
CA ARG A 56 14.74 18.46 -8.82
C ARG A 56 15.82 17.85 -9.71
N CYS A 57 15.91 18.35 -10.93
CA CYS A 57 16.84 17.85 -11.96
C CYS A 57 18.28 18.40 -11.85
N GLY A 58 18.61 19.09 -10.75
CA GLY A 58 19.91 19.70 -10.50
C GLY A 58 20.72 19.00 -9.40
N ARG A 59 21.91 19.54 -9.09
CA ARG A 59 22.84 19.01 -8.07
C ARG A 59 22.59 19.56 -6.66
N ASP A 60 21.39 20.09 -6.39
CA ASP A 60 21.09 20.69 -5.08
C ASP A 60 21.18 19.65 -3.96
N ARG A 61 22.14 19.87 -3.05
CA ARG A 61 22.45 18.95 -1.93
C ARG A 61 21.34 18.84 -0.88
N GLY A 62 20.28 19.63 -0.99
CA GLY A 62 19.12 19.62 -0.09
C GLY A 62 17.80 19.19 -0.74
N ALA A 63 17.77 18.82 -2.02
CA ALA A 63 16.54 18.51 -2.74
C ALA A 63 16.28 17.00 -2.87
N CYS A 64 15.05 16.63 -3.25
CA CYS A 64 14.78 15.28 -3.73
C CYS A 64 15.51 15.08 -5.07
N THR A 65 16.56 14.27 -5.07
CA THR A 65 17.39 13.98 -6.24
C THR A 65 16.97 12.67 -6.90
N ALA A 66 17.38 12.45 -8.16
CA ALA A 66 17.17 11.18 -8.85
C ALA A 66 17.74 9.98 -8.06
N ARG A 67 18.89 10.16 -7.40
CA ARG A 67 19.49 9.12 -6.53
C ARG A 67 18.63 8.79 -5.32
N SER A 68 18.08 9.80 -4.64
CA SER A 68 17.18 9.57 -3.51
C SER A 68 15.89 8.87 -3.98
N LEU A 69 15.36 9.28 -5.13
CA LEU A 69 14.16 8.68 -5.67
C LEU A 69 14.40 7.25 -6.19
N ASP A 70 15.58 6.94 -6.72
CA ASP A 70 15.99 5.57 -7.05
C ASP A 70 16.01 4.66 -5.81
N GLN A 71 16.57 5.12 -4.69
CA GLN A 71 16.51 4.37 -3.43
C GLN A 71 15.08 4.14 -2.95
N ALA A 72 14.21 5.14 -3.09
CA ALA A 72 12.79 5.02 -2.77
C ALA A 72 12.08 4.01 -3.68
N ALA A 73 12.42 3.98 -4.97
CA ALA A 73 11.90 3.02 -5.94
C ALA A 73 12.36 1.59 -5.62
N ARG A 74 13.63 1.39 -5.23
CA ARG A 74 14.13 0.08 -4.80
C ARG A 74 13.35 -0.47 -3.61
N TRP A 75 13.10 0.36 -2.59
CA TRP A 75 12.25 -0.05 -1.48
C TRP A 75 10.86 -0.47 -1.95
N LEU A 76 10.18 0.41 -2.68
CA LEU A 76 8.78 0.19 -3.08
C LEU A 76 8.65 -1.03 -4.01
N LEU A 77 9.48 -1.11 -5.05
CA LEU A 77 9.32 -2.06 -6.15
C LEU A 77 10.08 -3.36 -5.94
N ASP A 78 11.32 -3.29 -5.44
CA ASP A 78 12.20 -4.46 -5.37
C ASP A 78 12.11 -5.19 -4.02
N VAL A 79 11.64 -4.50 -2.97
CA VAL A 79 11.46 -5.08 -1.64
C VAL A 79 9.99 -5.25 -1.32
N ASN A 80 9.25 -4.14 -1.15
CA ASN A 80 7.89 -4.19 -0.62
C ASN A 80 6.91 -4.90 -1.58
N LEU A 81 6.89 -4.49 -2.86
CA LEU A 81 6.05 -5.11 -3.88
C LEU A 81 6.49 -6.55 -4.18
N GLN A 82 7.79 -6.81 -4.28
CA GLN A 82 8.29 -8.15 -4.57
C GLN A 82 7.92 -9.16 -3.46
N ASP A 83 8.09 -8.77 -2.19
CA ASP A 83 7.68 -9.62 -1.06
C ASP A 83 6.16 -9.86 -1.06
N PHE A 84 5.37 -8.85 -1.43
CA PHE A 84 3.91 -9.01 -1.57
C PHE A 84 3.56 -10.00 -2.68
N LEU A 85 4.13 -9.83 -3.88
CA LEU A 85 3.89 -10.71 -5.02
C LEU A 85 4.34 -12.14 -4.74
N LEU A 86 5.45 -12.33 -4.01
CA LEU A 86 5.90 -13.64 -3.55
C LEU A 86 4.84 -14.34 -2.70
N VAL A 87 4.35 -13.66 -1.65
CA VAL A 87 3.30 -14.22 -0.77
C VAL A 87 1.99 -14.42 -1.55
N GLN A 88 1.63 -13.48 -2.41
CA GLN A 88 0.41 -13.56 -3.21
C GLN A 88 0.44 -14.78 -4.13
N ASN A 89 1.48 -14.92 -4.94
CA ASN A 89 1.52 -15.89 -6.03
C ASN A 89 1.92 -17.29 -5.53
N GLU A 90 2.82 -17.40 -4.54
CA GLU A 90 3.26 -18.70 -4.03
C GLU A 90 2.34 -19.29 -2.96
N LEU A 91 1.64 -18.45 -2.19
CA LEU A 91 0.86 -18.91 -1.04
C LEU A 91 -0.61 -18.55 -1.15
N PHE A 92 -0.94 -17.26 -1.36
CA PHE A 92 -2.31 -16.78 -1.19
C PHE A 92 -3.25 -17.24 -2.31
N LEU A 93 -2.89 -17.04 -3.57
CA LEU A 93 -3.73 -17.47 -4.70
C LEU A 93 -3.89 -19.00 -4.74
N PRO A 94 -2.84 -19.82 -4.54
CA PRO A 94 -3.00 -21.27 -4.38
C PRO A 94 -3.91 -21.65 -3.20
N PHE A 95 -3.81 -20.94 -2.08
CA PHE A 95 -4.70 -21.15 -0.94
C PHE A 95 -6.17 -20.87 -1.30
N LEU A 96 -6.46 -19.80 -2.04
CA LEU A 96 -7.80 -19.49 -2.52
C LEU A 96 -8.32 -20.56 -3.49
N GLN A 97 -7.51 -20.95 -4.48
CA GLN A 97 -7.85 -22.00 -5.45
C GLN A 97 -8.18 -23.33 -4.77
N LYS A 98 -7.47 -23.68 -3.70
CA LYS A 98 -7.70 -24.91 -2.94
C LYS A 98 -8.98 -24.88 -2.09
N ASN A 99 -9.45 -23.71 -1.66
CA ASN A 99 -10.50 -23.59 -0.64
C ASN A 99 -11.78 -22.91 -1.12
N LEU A 100 -11.82 -22.38 -2.34
CA LEU A 100 -12.99 -21.77 -2.96
C LEU A 100 -13.44 -22.57 -4.18
N SER A 101 -14.72 -22.46 -4.53
CA SER A 101 -15.22 -22.99 -5.81
C SER A 101 -14.61 -22.23 -6.99
N ALA A 102 -14.56 -22.88 -8.16
CA ALA A 102 -14.06 -22.29 -9.39
C ALA A 102 -14.77 -20.96 -9.73
N GLU A 103 -16.09 -20.90 -9.53
CA GLU A 103 -16.92 -19.71 -9.76
C GLU A 103 -16.55 -18.54 -8.86
N ARG A 104 -16.20 -18.80 -7.59
CA ARG A 104 -15.79 -17.77 -6.63
C ARG A 104 -14.35 -17.31 -6.84
N VAL A 105 -13.45 -18.22 -7.21
CA VAL A 105 -12.01 -17.90 -7.33
C VAL A 105 -11.64 -17.27 -8.67
N LYS A 106 -12.30 -17.65 -9.77
CA LYS A 106 -11.96 -17.18 -11.13
C LYS A 106 -12.01 -15.65 -11.28
N PRO A 107 -13.02 -14.92 -10.75
CA PRO A 107 -13.02 -13.45 -10.79
C PRO A 107 -11.84 -12.83 -10.04
N ILE A 108 -11.47 -13.39 -8.88
CA ILE A 108 -10.33 -12.92 -8.07
C ILE A 108 -9.04 -13.07 -8.87
N LEU A 109 -8.77 -14.27 -9.41
CA LEU A 109 -7.55 -14.53 -10.19
C LEU A 109 -7.42 -13.58 -11.38
N ARG A 110 -8.50 -13.37 -12.14
CA ARG A 110 -8.51 -12.48 -13.30
C ARG A 110 -8.21 -11.03 -12.92
N VAL A 111 -8.77 -10.56 -11.80
CA VAL A 111 -8.54 -9.20 -11.31
C VAL A 111 -7.10 -9.04 -10.82
N SER A 112 -6.61 -9.98 -10.01
CA SER A 112 -5.23 -9.92 -9.49
C SER A 112 -4.19 -10.02 -10.60
N GLU A 113 -4.37 -10.89 -11.58
CA GLU A 113 -3.49 -10.99 -12.75
C GLU A 113 -3.44 -9.68 -13.54
N ARG A 114 -4.61 -9.08 -13.80
CA ARG A 114 -4.70 -7.79 -14.51
C ARG A 114 -4.00 -6.67 -13.72
N HIS A 115 -4.17 -6.60 -12.41
CA HIS A 115 -3.49 -5.60 -11.59
C HIS A 115 -1.99 -5.82 -11.58
N GLU A 116 -1.54 -7.06 -11.40
CA GLU A 116 -0.12 -7.43 -11.40
C GLU A 116 0.56 -7.00 -12.70
N GLN A 117 0.00 -7.36 -13.85
CA GLN A 117 0.55 -6.99 -15.16
C GLN A 117 0.68 -5.46 -15.31
N ASN A 118 -0.37 -4.71 -14.96
CA ASN A 118 -0.34 -3.26 -15.06
C ASN A 118 0.65 -2.61 -14.08
N ILE A 119 0.77 -3.15 -12.85
CA ILE A 119 1.74 -2.69 -11.85
C ILE A 119 3.16 -2.95 -12.36
N GLN A 120 3.44 -4.13 -12.92
CA GLN A 120 4.76 -4.48 -13.46
C GLN A 120 5.16 -3.57 -14.64
N LEU A 121 4.24 -3.28 -15.56
CA LEU A 121 4.48 -2.34 -16.66
C LEU A 121 4.82 -0.94 -16.15
N LEU A 122 4.08 -0.43 -15.16
CA LEU A 122 4.37 0.87 -14.54
C LEU A 122 5.69 0.85 -13.77
N ALA A 123 6.00 -0.23 -13.06
CA ALA A 123 7.26 -0.40 -12.34
C ALA A 123 8.46 -0.34 -13.32
N GLN A 124 8.37 -1.02 -14.46
CA GLN A 124 9.39 -0.93 -15.51
C GLN A 124 9.52 0.50 -16.04
N ARG A 125 8.39 1.15 -16.34
CA ARG A 125 8.39 2.54 -16.81
C ARG A 125 9.05 3.50 -15.82
N LEU A 126 8.73 3.36 -14.54
CA LEU A 126 9.33 4.16 -13.46
C LEU A 126 10.85 4.01 -13.44
N ARG A 127 11.36 2.77 -13.53
CA ARG A 127 12.81 2.52 -13.57
C ARG A 127 13.46 3.18 -14.77
N THR A 128 12.87 3.08 -15.96
CA THR A 128 13.39 3.73 -17.18
C THR A 128 13.45 5.26 -17.04
N GLU A 129 12.36 5.88 -16.55
CA GLU A 129 12.32 7.34 -16.41
C GLU A 129 13.26 7.84 -15.29
N LEU A 130 13.41 7.06 -14.21
CA LEU A 130 14.37 7.36 -13.14
C LEU A 130 15.81 7.30 -13.63
N ALA A 131 16.16 6.27 -14.39
CA ALA A 131 17.51 6.11 -14.95
C ALA A 131 17.86 7.30 -15.86
N ALA A 132 16.91 7.75 -16.70
CA ALA A 132 17.10 8.94 -17.52
C ALA A 132 17.22 10.23 -16.68
N CYS A 133 16.47 10.33 -15.58
CA CYS A 133 16.57 11.46 -14.65
C CYS A 133 17.90 11.50 -13.88
N ALA A 134 18.70 10.44 -13.88
CA ALA A 134 20.04 10.46 -13.30
C ALA A 134 21.00 11.39 -14.07
N THR A 135 20.70 11.67 -15.34
CA THR A 135 21.43 12.63 -16.17
C THR A 135 20.75 14.01 -16.10
N PRO A 136 21.41 15.05 -15.55
CA PRO A 136 20.79 16.36 -15.33
C PRO A 136 20.13 16.98 -16.57
N ASP A 137 20.78 16.86 -17.74
CA ASP A 137 20.30 17.45 -18.99
C ASP A 137 19.05 16.75 -19.55
N GLN A 138 18.88 15.46 -19.23
CA GLN A 138 17.74 14.66 -19.69
C GLN A 138 16.56 14.75 -18.70
N CYS A 139 16.85 14.95 -17.42
CA CYS A 139 15.87 14.90 -16.36
C CYS A 139 14.64 15.81 -16.58
N PRO A 140 14.73 17.07 -17.07
CA PRO A 140 13.54 17.90 -17.27
C PRO A 140 12.48 17.25 -18.17
N ARG A 141 12.90 16.57 -19.24
CA ARG A 141 11.99 15.87 -20.18
C ARG A 141 11.38 14.61 -19.58
N HIS A 142 12.16 13.91 -18.76
CA HIS A 142 11.77 12.62 -18.17
C HIS A 142 10.98 12.77 -16.86
N ARG A 143 11.20 13.85 -16.11
CA ARG A 143 10.55 14.13 -14.82
C ARG A 143 9.02 14.14 -14.93
N GLN A 144 8.46 14.79 -15.97
CA GLN A 144 7.00 14.84 -16.13
C GLN A 144 6.42 13.44 -16.37
N ARG A 145 7.10 12.60 -17.17
CA ARG A 145 6.67 11.22 -17.44
C ARG A 145 6.83 10.33 -16.21
N LEU A 146 7.89 10.54 -15.43
CA LEU A 146 8.10 9.90 -14.15
C LEU A 146 6.97 10.22 -13.16
N GLU A 147 6.60 11.49 -13.03
CA GLU A 147 5.51 11.93 -12.16
C GLU A 147 4.16 11.32 -12.58
N GLN A 148 3.89 11.29 -13.89
CA GLN A 148 2.69 10.67 -14.43
C GLN A 148 2.65 9.16 -14.16
N ALA A 149 3.76 8.46 -14.36
CA ALA A 149 3.88 7.04 -14.06
C ALA A 149 3.70 6.76 -12.55
N ALA A 150 4.29 7.59 -11.69
CA ALA A 150 4.15 7.46 -10.24
C ALA A 150 2.71 7.71 -9.77
N THR A 151 2.03 8.69 -10.37
CA THR A 151 0.61 8.97 -10.11
C THR A 151 -0.27 7.81 -10.55
N ARG A 152 -0.03 7.25 -11.73
CA ARG A 152 -0.76 6.06 -12.22
C ARG A 152 -0.51 4.84 -11.34
N LEU A 153 0.72 4.63 -10.87
CA LEU A 153 1.03 3.52 -9.97
C LEU A 153 0.28 3.65 -8.63
N ALA A 154 0.30 4.83 -8.01
CA ALA A 154 -0.41 5.07 -6.77
C ALA A 154 -1.91 4.81 -6.92
N HIS A 155 -2.52 5.34 -7.98
CA HIS A 155 -3.94 5.11 -8.26
C HIS A 155 -4.26 3.63 -8.53
N LEU A 156 -3.42 2.96 -9.32
CA LEU A 156 -3.61 1.54 -9.62
C LEU A 156 -3.51 0.68 -8.36
N MET A 157 -2.59 0.99 -7.44
CA MET A 157 -2.49 0.26 -6.17
C MET A 157 -3.69 0.51 -5.26
N GLU A 158 -4.25 1.72 -5.23
CA GLU A 158 -5.50 2.00 -4.53
C GLU A 158 -6.68 1.22 -5.13
N GLN A 159 -6.80 1.19 -6.46
CA GLN A 159 -7.83 0.44 -7.16
C GLN A 159 -7.70 -1.06 -6.92
N ALA A 160 -6.47 -1.58 -6.97
CA ALA A 160 -6.16 -2.97 -6.68
C ALA A 160 -6.56 -3.33 -5.25
N TYR A 161 -6.14 -2.52 -4.28
CA TYR A 161 -6.56 -2.66 -2.89
C TYR A 161 -8.09 -2.70 -2.78
N ALA A 162 -8.80 -1.66 -3.23
CA ALA A 162 -10.26 -1.59 -3.06
C ALA A 162 -11.01 -2.77 -3.70
N THR A 163 -10.62 -3.12 -4.94
CA THR A 163 -11.30 -4.18 -5.70
C THR A 163 -11.00 -5.54 -5.10
N GLU A 164 -9.73 -5.84 -4.80
CA GLU A 164 -9.36 -7.13 -4.20
C GLU A 164 -9.94 -7.26 -2.79
N GLN A 165 -9.93 -6.20 -1.97
CA GLN A 165 -10.60 -6.21 -0.67
C GLN A 165 -12.07 -6.59 -0.83
N SER A 166 -12.81 -5.97 -1.75
CA SER A 166 -14.24 -6.26 -1.95
C SER A 166 -14.53 -7.71 -2.35
N LEU A 167 -13.70 -8.28 -3.23
CA LEU A 167 -13.90 -9.64 -3.77
C LEU A 167 -13.41 -10.71 -2.81
N VAL A 168 -12.17 -10.55 -2.33
CA VAL A 168 -11.46 -11.54 -1.52
C VAL A 168 -12.05 -11.61 -0.13
N VAL A 169 -12.31 -10.47 0.53
CA VAL A 169 -12.86 -10.49 1.90
C VAL A 169 -14.22 -11.17 1.91
N ALA A 170 -15.10 -10.83 0.96
CA ALA A 170 -16.41 -11.46 0.85
C ALA A 170 -16.30 -12.97 0.61
N ALA A 171 -15.50 -13.38 -0.39
CA ALA A 171 -15.36 -14.80 -0.72
C ALA A 171 -14.75 -15.63 0.43
N VAL A 172 -13.72 -15.11 1.09
CA VAL A 172 -13.02 -15.80 2.18
C VAL A 172 -13.90 -15.86 3.44
N ALA A 173 -14.51 -14.75 3.85
CA ALA A 173 -15.32 -14.68 5.07
C ALA A 173 -16.57 -15.57 5.01
N GLU A 174 -17.12 -15.77 3.81
CA GLU A 174 -18.32 -16.60 3.60
C GLU A 174 -18.01 -18.08 3.40
N SER A 175 -16.87 -18.42 2.80
CA SER A 175 -16.60 -19.80 2.36
C SER A 175 -15.50 -20.52 3.13
N ILE A 176 -14.58 -19.79 3.78
CA ILE A 176 -13.40 -20.40 4.39
C ILE A 176 -13.50 -20.31 5.91
N PRO A 177 -13.53 -21.44 6.64
CA PRO A 177 -13.57 -21.43 8.10
C PRO A 177 -12.38 -20.68 8.73
N PRO A 178 -12.58 -19.94 9.84
CA PRO A 178 -11.52 -19.20 10.54
C PRO A 178 -10.26 -20.02 10.83
N ARG A 179 -10.42 -21.30 11.19
CA ARG A 179 -9.29 -22.20 11.45
C ARG A 179 -8.33 -22.33 10.27
N LYS A 180 -8.86 -22.43 9.03
CA LYS A 180 -8.05 -22.52 7.82
C LYS A 180 -7.36 -21.19 7.50
N GLN A 181 -8.06 -20.07 7.69
CA GLN A 181 -7.50 -18.74 7.50
C GLN A 181 -6.31 -18.47 8.44
N ARG A 182 -6.44 -18.84 9.72
CA ARG A 182 -5.34 -18.73 10.71
C ARG A 182 -4.17 -19.67 10.37
N SER A 183 -4.44 -20.85 9.84
CA SER A 183 -3.40 -21.77 9.37
C SER A 183 -2.60 -21.19 8.20
N PHE A 184 -3.26 -20.45 7.31
CA PHE A 184 -2.58 -19.74 6.23
C PHE A 184 -1.64 -18.64 6.76
N GLU A 185 -2.09 -17.82 7.71
CA GLU A 185 -1.24 -16.80 8.35
C GLU A 185 0.01 -17.42 9.00
N GLU A 186 -0.13 -18.57 9.64
CA GLU A 186 1.01 -19.31 10.19
C GLU A 186 1.96 -19.82 9.09
N GLN A 187 1.44 -20.25 7.95
CA GLN A 187 2.26 -20.64 6.79
C GLN A 187 3.07 -19.45 6.24
N VAL A 188 2.44 -18.27 6.10
CA VAL A 188 3.13 -17.04 5.68
C VAL A 188 4.22 -16.69 6.68
N ARG A 189 3.94 -16.75 7.99
CA ARG A 189 4.95 -16.52 9.03
C ARG A 189 6.12 -17.47 8.94
N ARG A 190 5.95 -18.72 8.52
CA ARG A 190 7.06 -19.68 8.35
C ARG A 190 7.90 -19.41 7.10
N ARG A 191 7.30 -18.85 6.05
CA ARG A 191 7.98 -18.54 4.79
C ARG A 191 8.95 -17.37 4.91
N LEU A 192 8.61 -16.38 5.73
CA LEU A 192 9.42 -15.18 5.93
C LEU A 192 10.57 -15.44 6.91
N ASN A 193 11.73 -14.84 6.66
CA ASN A 193 12.83 -14.84 7.63
C ASN A 193 12.56 -13.84 8.78
N ALA A 194 13.36 -13.88 9.85
CA ALA A 194 13.14 -13.04 11.02
C ALA A 194 13.23 -11.53 10.73
N GLU A 195 14.10 -11.11 9.81
CA GLU A 195 14.26 -9.71 9.42
C GLU A 195 13.05 -9.21 8.62
N GLN A 196 12.62 -9.98 7.63
CA GLN A 196 11.41 -9.70 6.84
C GLN A 196 10.19 -9.58 7.75
N LYS A 197 10.00 -10.50 8.71
CA LYS A 197 8.89 -10.41 9.68
C LYS A 197 8.89 -9.09 10.43
N ARG A 198 10.05 -8.68 10.96
CA ARG A 198 10.18 -7.43 11.74
C ARG A 198 9.87 -6.21 10.87
N LEU A 199 10.43 -6.19 9.67
CA LEU A 199 10.24 -5.12 8.69
C LEU A 199 8.76 -5.00 8.29
N HIS A 200 8.11 -6.11 7.92
CA HIS A 200 6.72 -6.15 7.50
C HIS A 200 5.75 -5.79 8.63
N VAL A 201 5.96 -6.29 9.84
CA VAL A 201 5.13 -5.93 11.00
C VAL A 201 5.16 -4.41 11.27
N VAL A 202 6.34 -3.78 11.16
CA VAL A 202 6.43 -2.31 11.26
C VAL A 202 5.74 -1.64 10.07
N SER A 203 5.94 -2.14 8.86
CA SER A 203 5.31 -1.59 7.66
C SER A 203 3.78 -1.64 7.74
N PHE A 204 3.22 -2.74 8.26
CA PHE A 204 1.80 -2.93 8.50
C PHE A 204 1.28 -1.93 9.53
N TYR A 205 1.94 -1.84 10.69
CA TYR A 205 1.59 -0.86 11.73
C TYR A 205 1.56 0.57 11.17
N GLU A 206 2.62 0.99 10.46
CA GLU A 206 2.69 2.33 9.86
C GLU A 206 1.62 2.57 8.78
N ALA A 207 1.03 1.53 8.20
CA ALA A 207 0.01 1.64 7.16
C ALA A 207 -1.39 1.81 7.73
N ILE A 208 -1.63 1.31 8.93
CA ILE A 208 -2.94 1.26 9.58
C ILE A 208 -3.04 2.08 10.87
N LYS A 209 -1.95 2.70 11.33
CA LYS A 209 -1.91 3.45 12.61
C LYS A 209 -2.94 4.58 12.71
N ASP A 210 -3.39 5.11 11.58
CA ASP A 210 -4.39 6.19 11.49
C ASP A 210 -5.82 5.63 11.32
N ASP A 211 -5.98 4.31 11.22
CA ASP A 211 -7.27 3.60 11.24
C ASP A 211 -7.46 2.94 12.62
N PRO A 212 -8.34 3.48 13.48
CA PRO A 212 -8.50 2.96 14.85
C PRO A 212 -9.03 1.53 14.89
N VAL A 213 -9.81 1.11 13.88
CA VAL A 213 -10.40 -0.24 13.82
C VAL A 213 -9.33 -1.25 13.43
N GLU A 214 -8.57 -0.98 12.38
CA GLU A 214 -7.47 -1.86 11.97
C GLU A 214 -6.33 -1.86 13.00
N LEU A 215 -6.05 -0.73 13.65
CA LEU A 215 -5.07 -0.66 14.73
C LEU A 215 -5.49 -1.50 15.95
N ALA A 216 -6.76 -1.49 16.32
CA ALA A 216 -7.28 -2.35 17.39
C ALA A 216 -7.13 -3.83 17.04
N ARG A 217 -7.44 -4.22 15.79
CA ARG A 217 -7.23 -5.59 15.27
C ARG A 217 -5.74 -5.97 15.28
N PHE A 218 -4.86 -5.07 14.88
CA PHE A 218 -3.42 -5.30 14.92
C PHE A 218 -2.93 -5.56 16.35
N ARG A 219 -3.39 -4.77 17.32
CA ARG A 219 -3.02 -4.93 18.74
C ARG A 219 -3.48 -6.26 19.32
N SER A 220 -4.65 -6.76 18.93
CA SER A 220 -5.16 -8.05 19.44
C SER A 220 -4.50 -9.27 18.80
N LEU A 221 -4.03 -9.15 17.55
CA LEU A 221 -3.45 -10.27 16.79
C LEU A 221 -1.92 -10.38 16.94
N VAL A 222 -1.24 -9.26 17.12
CA VAL A 222 0.22 -9.21 17.26
C VAL A 222 0.61 -9.40 18.74
N PRO A 223 1.56 -10.31 19.08
CA PRO A 223 1.92 -10.57 20.47
C PRO A 223 2.46 -9.33 21.21
N ALA A 224 2.14 -9.22 22.52
CA ALA A 224 2.60 -8.15 23.41
C ALA A 224 4.11 -7.79 23.28
N PRO A 225 5.04 -8.76 23.25
CA PRO A 225 6.46 -8.45 23.11
C PRO A 225 6.80 -7.72 21.81
N VAL A 226 6.11 -8.03 20.72
CA VAL A 226 6.35 -7.40 19.41
C VAL A 226 6.03 -5.90 19.47
N HIS A 227 4.97 -5.51 20.17
CA HIS A 227 4.59 -4.10 20.34
C HIS A 227 5.69 -3.29 21.03
N LEU A 228 6.35 -3.87 22.04
CA LEU A 228 7.47 -3.23 22.74
C LEU A 228 8.67 -2.96 21.82
N PHE A 229 8.85 -3.79 20.80
CA PHE A 229 9.95 -3.66 19.86
C PHE A 229 9.63 -2.85 18.60
N LEU A 230 8.36 -2.53 18.31
CA LEU A 230 7.98 -1.77 17.11
C LEU A 230 8.82 -0.50 16.94
N GLY A 231 9.02 0.27 18.01
CA GLY A 231 9.80 1.50 17.96
C GLY A 231 11.29 1.28 17.61
N SER A 232 11.92 0.27 18.20
CA SER A 232 13.33 -0.05 17.90
C SER A 232 13.50 -0.64 16.51
N TRP A 233 12.56 -1.51 16.10
CA TRP A 233 12.52 -2.13 14.79
C TRP A 233 12.29 -1.11 13.69
N ARG A 234 11.41 -0.14 13.94
CA ARG A 234 11.16 0.99 13.07
C ARG A 234 12.42 1.80 12.83
N ARG A 235 13.14 2.17 13.90
CA ARG A 235 14.39 2.93 13.78
C ARG A 235 15.50 2.15 13.09
N ARG A 236 15.60 0.84 13.35
CA ARG A 236 16.70 0.01 12.86
C ARG A 236 16.54 -0.48 11.43
N TRP A 237 15.34 -0.82 10.99
CA TRP A 237 15.12 -1.45 9.68
C TRP A 237 14.19 -0.64 8.78
N TYR A 238 13.02 -0.25 9.29
CA TYR A 238 12.00 0.40 8.44
C TYR A 238 12.39 1.83 8.02
N VAL A 239 12.87 2.66 8.95
CA VAL A 239 13.28 4.04 8.63
C VAL A 239 14.44 4.06 7.65
N PRO A 240 15.54 3.30 7.83
CA PRO A 240 16.62 3.27 6.84
C PRO A 240 16.15 2.84 5.45
N ALA A 241 15.21 1.89 5.38
CA ALA A 241 14.66 1.42 4.11
C ALA A 241 13.72 2.43 3.43
N THR A 242 12.97 3.20 4.23
CA THR A 242 11.96 4.16 3.72
C THR A 242 12.39 5.62 3.79
N GLN A 243 13.59 5.92 4.29
CA GLN A 243 14.05 7.29 4.53
C GLN A 243 13.97 8.17 3.28
N SER A 244 14.21 7.59 2.11
CA SER A 244 14.20 8.34 0.85
C SER A 244 12.79 8.70 0.40
N LEU A 245 11.77 7.93 0.80
CA LEU A 245 10.36 8.30 0.64
C LEU A 245 9.99 9.48 1.55
N ASP A 246 10.44 9.45 2.81
CA ASP A 246 10.12 10.48 3.80
C ASP A 246 10.85 11.80 3.56
N ARG A 247 12.15 11.73 3.25
CA ARG A 247 13.02 12.90 3.13
C ARG A 247 12.52 13.82 2.02
N CYS A 248 12.19 13.25 0.87
CA CYS A 248 11.62 14.00 -0.25
C CYS A 248 10.29 14.67 0.14
N SER A 249 9.41 13.95 0.84
CA SER A 249 8.09 14.44 1.22
C SER A 249 8.14 15.59 2.25
N ARG A 250 9.03 15.50 3.25
CA ARG A 250 9.17 16.54 4.31
C ARG A 250 9.73 17.85 3.78
N LEU A 251 10.64 17.81 2.80
CA LEU A 251 11.21 19.02 2.18
C LEU A 251 10.13 19.86 1.48
N GLY A 252 9.14 19.23 0.86
CA GLY A 252 8.00 19.93 0.26
C GLY A 252 7.05 20.58 1.26
N ALA A 253 6.93 20.03 2.48
CA ALA A 253 6.12 20.64 3.53
C ALA A 253 6.78 21.92 4.08
N LEU A 254 8.10 21.90 4.27
CA LEU A 254 8.85 23.06 4.75
C LEU A 254 8.91 24.20 3.72
N SER A 255 9.01 23.89 2.42
CA SER A 255 9.02 24.94 1.38
C SER A 255 7.68 25.68 1.32
N LYS A 256 6.55 24.97 1.46
CA LYS A 256 5.21 25.58 1.47
C LYS A 256 5.02 26.54 2.65
N CYS A 257 5.56 26.20 3.83
CA CYS A 257 5.50 27.09 5.00
C CYS A 257 6.39 28.34 4.84
N ALA A 258 7.52 28.23 4.15
CA ALA A 258 8.40 29.38 3.88
C ALA A 258 7.75 30.37 2.90
N ASP A 259 7.06 29.87 1.87
CA ASP A 259 6.38 30.71 0.87
C ASP A 259 5.16 31.44 1.45
N THR A 260 4.58 30.97 2.57
CA THR A 260 3.47 31.66 3.26
C THR A 260 3.94 32.77 4.22
N LEU A 261 5.22 32.79 4.58
CA LEU A 261 5.82 33.75 5.50
C LEU A 261 6.65 34.82 4.80
N ALA A 262 6.77 34.78 3.46
CA ALA A 262 7.41 35.84 2.71
C ALA A 262 6.52 37.10 2.73
N PRO A 263 6.98 38.24 3.30
CA PRO A 263 6.21 39.47 3.27
C PRO A 263 6.01 39.89 1.81
N ARG A 264 4.75 40.12 1.42
CA ARG A 264 4.44 40.82 0.16
C ARG A 264 5.11 42.19 0.26
N ARG A 265 6.17 42.37 -0.53
CA ARG A 265 6.71 43.69 -0.79
C ARG A 265 5.75 44.34 -1.78
N ASP A 266 4.87 45.16 -1.24
CA ASP A 266 4.15 46.18 -2.00
C ASP A 266 5.11 47.34 -2.35
#